data_AF-A0A846ZTQ4-F1
#
_entry.id   AF-A0A846ZTQ4-F1
#
_cell.length_a   1.000
_cell.length_b   1.000
_cell.length_c   1.000
_cell.angle_alpha   90.00
_cell.angle_beta   90.00
_cell.angle_gamma   90.00
#
_symmetry.space_group_name_H-M   'P 1'
#
loop_
_entity.id
_entity.type
_entity.pdbx_description
1 polymer ?
#
loop_
_entity_poly.entity_id
_entity_poly.type
_entity_poly.pdbx_seq_one_letter_code
_entity_poly.pdbx_strand_id
1 'polypeptide(L)'
;MKKYGLLLIALIIFVAGCEIKTVDEVKENTFALEYHLDFNHPYKYITPEEAIDFLQEGSGIIMFGFSSCPWCQSMVNILYEVAKDKNINEIYYLDIKKIREQNTEEYQQIVNILNDYLYEDKDNNKRIYVPDIYFLNEGKILGHDNDLSILSGNVEEYITKEKEKEIKEKLLNLIAKTFSGECIDCED
;
A
#
# COMPACT_ATOMS: atom_id res chain seq x y z
N MET A 1 -6.55 -56.02 39.10
CA MET A 1 -5.17 -56.48 38.84
C MET A 1 -5.21 -57.17 37.48
N LYS A 2 -4.59 -56.67 36.41
CA LYS A 2 -3.17 -56.40 36.22
C LYS A 2 -2.94 -55.20 35.27
N LYS A 3 -1.99 -54.36 35.68
CA LYS A 3 -1.22 -53.39 34.89
C LYS A 3 -0.38 -54.15 33.86
N TYR A 4 -0.24 -53.66 32.63
CA TYR A 4 0.95 -53.62 31.74
C TYR A 4 0.45 -52.99 30.42
N GLY A 5 1.08 -52.00 29.79
CA GLY A 5 2.42 -51.47 29.89
C GLY A 5 2.77 -50.94 28.49
N LEU A 6 3.30 -49.73 28.44
CA LEU A 6 3.95 -49.06 27.30
C LEU A 6 4.39 -50.01 26.16
N LEU A 7 3.97 -49.70 24.94
CA LEU A 7 4.70 -50.11 23.73
C LEU A 7 4.82 -48.91 22.79
N LEU A 8 5.85 -48.12 23.11
CA LEU A 8 6.76 -47.43 22.19
C LEU A 8 6.32 -47.36 20.72
N ILE A 9 5.72 -46.22 20.35
CA ILE A 9 5.95 -45.63 19.02
C ILE A 9 6.66 -44.29 19.26
N ALA A 10 7.93 -44.42 19.67
CA ALA A 10 8.92 -43.37 19.54
C ALA A 10 9.82 -43.79 18.37
N LEU A 11 9.45 -43.39 17.15
CA LEU A 11 10.24 -43.44 15.92
C LEU A 11 9.33 -42.85 14.83
N ILE A 12 9.54 -41.74 14.14
CA ILE A 12 10.58 -40.73 14.01
C ILE A 12 9.78 -39.50 13.59
N ILE A 13 9.62 -38.50 14.46
CA ILE A 13 9.22 -37.18 13.98
C ILE A 13 10.54 -36.45 13.75
N PHE A 14 11.06 -36.59 12.54
CA PHE A 14 12.04 -35.67 11.99
C PHE A 14 11.28 -34.35 11.77
N VAL A 15 10.97 -33.62 12.85
CA VAL A 15 10.46 -32.25 12.74
C VAL A 15 11.67 -31.43 12.36
N ALA A 16 12.01 -31.41 11.07
CA ALA A 16 12.69 -30.25 10.53
C ALA A 16 11.77 -29.07 10.86
N GLY A 17 12.21 -28.20 11.77
CA GLY A 17 11.50 -27.01 12.16
C GLY A 17 11.42 -26.04 10.99
N CYS A 18 10.50 -26.28 10.07
CA CYS A 18 9.95 -25.20 9.27
C CYS A 18 9.05 -24.40 10.21
N GLU A 19 9.50 -23.22 10.62
CA GLU A 19 8.58 -22.17 11.05
C GLU A 19 7.60 -21.94 9.89
N ILE A 20 6.32 -22.26 10.12
CA ILE A 20 5.26 -21.93 9.17
C ILE A 20 5.05 -20.42 9.30
N LYS A 21 5.61 -19.66 8.36
CA LYS A 21 5.37 -18.21 8.26
C LYS A 21 3.88 -17.95 8.04
N THR A 22 3.36 -16.89 8.66
CA THR A 22 1.96 -16.49 8.46
C THR A 22 1.76 -15.89 7.06
N VAL A 23 0.52 -15.89 6.56
CA VAL A 23 0.21 -15.29 5.24
C VAL A 23 0.58 -13.80 5.21
N ASP A 24 0.35 -13.09 6.31
CA ASP A 24 0.68 -11.66 6.44
C ASP A 24 2.19 -11.44 6.45
N GLU A 25 2.94 -12.23 7.22
CA GLU A 25 4.41 -12.18 7.23
C GLU A 25 4.99 -12.48 5.82
N VAL A 26 4.38 -13.39 5.06
CA VAL A 26 4.78 -13.66 3.68
C VAL A 26 4.51 -12.45 2.78
N LYS A 27 3.35 -11.79 2.90
CA LYS A 27 3.01 -10.59 2.10
C LYS A 27 3.91 -9.40 2.43
N GLU A 28 4.17 -9.13 3.70
CA GLU A 28 5.09 -8.07 4.15
C GLU A 28 6.51 -8.32 3.61
N ASN A 29 7.03 -9.54 3.78
CA ASN A 29 8.32 -9.91 3.21
C ASN A 29 8.34 -9.76 1.68
N THR A 30 7.22 -10.04 1.00
CA THR A 30 7.10 -9.88 -0.46
C THR A 30 7.20 -8.41 -0.86
N PHE A 31 6.48 -7.51 -0.18
CA PHE A 31 6.50 -6.08 -0.49
C PHE A 31 7.92 -5.50 -0.31
N ALA A 32 8.57 -5.81 0.82
CA ALA A 32 9.94 -5.38 1.10
C ALA A 32 10.91 -5.79 -0.02
N LEU A 33 10.79 -7.02 -0.52
CA LEU A 33 11.63 -7.53 -1.60
C LEU A 33 11.33 -6.87 -2.95
N GLU A 34 10.05 -6.65 -3.27
CA GLU A 34 9.63 -6.04 -4.53
C GLU A 34 10.09 -4.58 -4.66
N TYR A 35 10.09 -3.85 -3.55
CA TYR A 35 10.41 -2.43 -3.49
C TYR A 35 11.79 -2.11 -2.90
N HIS A 36 12.56 -3.14 -2.54
CA HIS A 36 13.89 -3.02 -1.93
C HIS A 36 13.90 -2.19 -0.63
N LEU A 37 12.88 -2.39 0.21
CA LEU A 37 12.72 -1.71 1.49
C LEU A 37 13.22 -2.58 2.66
N ASP A 38 13.35 -1.96 3.83
CA ASP A 38 13.47 -2.70 5.09
C ASP A 38 12.21 -3.53 5.34
N PHE A 39 12.34 -4.70 5.97
CA PHE A 39 11.20 -5.53 6.37
C PHE A 39 10.25 -4.83 7.35
N ASN A 40 10.74 -3.82 8.07
CA ASN A 40 9.91 -2.94 8.89
C ASN A 40 9.46 -1.73 8.06
N HIS A 41 8.44 -1.92 7.24
CA HIS A 41 7.84 -0.87 6.41
C HIS A 41 6.32 -0.75 6.70
N PRO A 42 5.69 0.40 6.44
CA PRO A 42 4.27 0.60 6.76
C PRO A 42 3.31 0.01 5.71
N TYR A 43 3.80 -0.52 4.59
CA TYR A 43 2.93 -0.98 3.51
C TYR A 43 2.24 -2.31 3.79
N LYS A 44 0.93 -2.33 3.53
CA LYS A 44 0.08 -3.51 3.66
C LYS A 44 -0.68 -3.78 2.38
N TYR A 45 -0.41 -4.94 1.78
CA TYR A 45 -1.17 -5.41 0.62
C TYR A 45 -2.62 -5.70 1.00
N ILE A 46 -3.54 -5.10 0.26
CA ILE A 46 -4.99 -5.32 0.39
C ILE A 46 -5.61 -5.88 -0.88
N THR A 47 -6.79 -6.48 -0.73
CA THR A 47 -7.63 -6.94 -1.84
C THR A 47 -8.44 -5.78 -2.44
N PRO A 48 -9.03 -5.96 -3.64
CA PRO A 48 -9.93 -4.96 -4.22
C PRO A 48 -11.15 -4.66 -3.33
N GLU A 49 -11.70 -5.67 -2.65
CA GLU A 49 -12.83 -5.51 -1.73
C GLU A 49 -12.44 -4.67 -0.51
N GLU A 50 -11.30 -4.98 0.11
CA GLU A 50 -10.74 -4.18 1.22
C GLU A 50 -10.45 -2.73 0.79
N ALA A 51 -10.03 -2.52 -0.46
CA ALA A 51 -9.82 -1.18 -1.00
C ALA A 51 -11.14 -0.41 -1.15
N ILE A 52 -12.21 -1.08 -1.60
CA ILE A 52 -13.54 -0.47 -1.73
C ILE A 52 -14.05 -0.08 -0.34
N ASP A 53 -13.97 -0.98 0.63
CA ASP A 53 -14.39 -0.71 2.01
C ASP A 53 -13.58 0.47 2.59
N PHE A 54 -12.25 0.45 2.44
CA PHE A 54 -11.38 1.53 2.90
C PHE A 54 -11.72 2.88 2.25
N LEU A 55 -12.03 2.91 0.95
CA LEU A 55 -12.42 4.14 0.26
C LEU A 55 -13.79 4.68 0.71
N GLN A 56 -14.68 3.83 1.22
CA GLN A 56 -16.02 4.22 1.66
C GLN A 56 -16.08 4.69 3.10
N GLU A 57 -15.27 4.10 3.99
CA GLU A 57 -15.35 4.35 5.43
C GLU A 57 -13.99 4.49 6.14
N GLY A 58 -12.88 4.20 5.46
CA GLY A 58 -11.54 4.17 6.06
C GLY A 58 -10.93 5.55 6.34
N SER A 59 -9.99 5.57 7.28
CA SER A 59 -9.11 6.70 7.58
C SER A 59 -7.66 6.29 7.40
N GLY A 60 -6.86 7.14 6.77
CA GLY A 60 -5.43 6.90 6.54
C GLY A 60 -5.04 7.11 5.09
N ILE A 61 -4.12 6.27 4.60
CA ILE A 61 -3.51 6.41 3.28
C ILE A 61 -3.71 5.11 2.49
N ILE A 62 -4.19 5.23 1.25
CA ILE A 62 -4.23 4.14 0.27
C ILE A 62 -3.47 4.53 -0.99
N MET A 63 -2.66 3.61 -1.51
CA MET A 63 -1.88 3.78 -2.73
C MET A 63 -2.19 2.66 -3.73
N PHE A 64 -2.41 3.04 -5.00
CA PHE A 64 -2.54 2.13 -6.13
C PHE A 64 -1.24 2.11 -6.94
N GLY A 65 -0.76 0.91 -7.27
CA GLY A 65 0.48 0.72 -8.03
C GLY A 65 0.66 -0.70 -8.53
N PHE A 66 1.88 -1.04 -8.96
CA PHE A 66 2.37 -2.43 -9.11
C PHE A 66 3.90 -2.43 -9.18
N SER A 67 4.55 -3.50 -8.71
CA SER A 67 6.01 -3.55 -8.53
C SER A 67 6.81 -3.40 -9.82
N SER A 68 6.24 -3.74 -10.98
CA SER A 68 6.89 -3.56 -12.29
C SER A 68 6.81 -2.13 -12.86
N CYS A 69 6.21 -1.16 -12.14
CA CYS A 69 6.08 0.24 -12.56
C CYS A 69 7.23 1.09 -11.99
N PRO A 70 8.15 1.64 -12.83
CA PRO A 70 9.29 2.41 -12.34
C PRO A 70 8.91 3.67 -11.54
N TRP A 71 7.85 4.37 -11.94
CA TRP A 71 7.35 5.52 -11.20
C TRP A 71 6.78 5.14 -9.83
N CYS A 72 6.14 3.96 -9.75
CA CYS A 72 5.59 3.42 -8.52
C CYS A 72 6.72 3.00 -7.58
N GLN A 73 7.80 2.40 -8.09
CA GLN A 73 9.02 2.10 -7.34
C GLN A 73 9.59 3.35 -6.66
N SER A 74 9.70 4.45 -7.39
CA SER A 74 10.20 5.71 -6.82
C SER A 74 9.24 6.30 -5.80
N MET A 75 7.93 6.37 -6.12
CA MET A 75 6.95 6.94 -5.21
C MET A 75 6.81 6.13 -3.90
N VAL A 76 6.89 4.80 -3.95
CA VAL A 76 6.92 3.95 -2.74
C VAL A 76 8.12 4.29 -1.86
N ASN A 77 9.32 4.45 -2.44
CA ASN A 77 10.50 4.82 -1.65
C ASN A 77 10.37 6.24 -1.04
N ILE A 78 9.87 7.20 -1.81
CA ILE A 78 9.67 8.57 -1.32
C ILE A 78 8.64 8.61 -0.18
N LEU A 79 7.50 7.93 -0.36
CA LEU A 79 6.45 7.87 0.64
C LEU A 79 6.87 7.07 1.88
N TYR A 80 7.70 6.03 1.73
CA TYR A 80 8.30 5.30 2.86
C TYR A 80 9.12 6.22 3.77
N GLU A 81 9.99 7.05 3.19
CA GLU A 81 10.80 7.99 3.96
C GLU A 81 9.94 9.01 4.71
N VAL A 82 8.92 9.57 4.05
CA VAL A 82 7.99 10.51 4.68
C VAL A 82 7.19 9.84 5.80
N ALA A 83 6.73 8.60 5.58
CA ALA A 83 5.98 7.83 6.56
C ALA A 83 6.83 7.57 7.82
N LYS A 84 8.10 7.19 7.64
CA LYS A 84 9.06 6.99 8.72
C LYS A 84 9.30 8.27 9.52
N ASP A 85 9.47 9.41 8.85
CA ASP A 85 9.67 10.70 9.51
C ASP A 85 8.43 11.17 10.30
N LYS A 86 7.24 10.66 9.97
CA LYS A 86 5.97 11.00 10.60
C LYS A 86 5.39 9.89 11.47
N ASN A 87 6.12 8.80 11.71
CA ASN A 87 5.67 7.63 12.45
C ASN A 87 4.31 7.08 11.94
N ILE A 88 4.10 7.14 10.62
CA ILE A 88 2.96 6.51 9.97
C ILE A 88 3.28 5.02 9.82
N ASN A 89 2.53 4.19 10.54
CA ASN A 89 2.81 2.76 10.65
C ASN A 89 2.01 1.88 9.68
N GLU A 90 1.00 2.44 9.00
CA GLU A 90 0.18 1.69 8.05
C GLU A 90 -0.14 2.54 6.81
N ILE A 91 0.11 1.97 5.64
CA ILE A 91 -0.25 2.49 4.32
C ILE A 91 -0.83 1.33 3.53
N TYR A 92 -2.10 1.44 3.18
CA TYR A 92 -2.79 0.44 2.38
C TYR A 92 -2.31 0.49 0.93
N TYR A 93 -2.02 -0.68 0.37
CA TYR A 93 -1.48 -0.78 -0.98
C TYR A 93 -2.24 -1.83 -1.78
N LEU A 94 -2.78 -1.43 -2.93
CA LEU A 94 -3.41 -2.34 -3.88
C LEU A 94 -2.58 -2.44 -5.16
N ASP A 95 -2.14 -3.66 -5.49
CA ASP A 95 -1.69 -3.96 -6.85
C ASP A 95 -2.90 -3.95 -7.79
N ILE A 96 -3.08 -2.82 -8.48
CA ILE A 96 -4.26 -2.60 -9.31
C ILE A 96 -4.11 -3.20 -10.72
N LYS A 97 -2.93 -3.71 -11.08
CA LYS A 97 -2.57 -4.02 -12.48
C LYS A 97 -3.57 -4.99 -13.11
N LYS A 98 -3.78 -6.13 -12.44
CA LYS A 98 -4.61 -7.21 -12.97
C LYS A 98 -6.09 -6.81 -13.07
N ILE A 99 -6.66 -6.21 -12.01
CA ILE A 99 -8.08 -5.84 -12.01
C ILE A 99 -8.38 -4.73 -13.03
N ARG A 100 -7.43 -3.81 -13.24
CA ARG A 100 -7.51 -2.77 -14.26
C ARG A 100 -7.40 -3.30 -15.68
N GLU A 101 -6.49 -4.24 -15.93
CA GLU A 101 -6.34 -4.90 -17.25
C GLU A 101 -7.57 -5.73 -17.62
N GLN A 102 -8.18 -6.38 -16.62
CA GLN A 102 -9.38 -7.20 -16.79
C GLN A 102 -10.68 -6.40 -16.70
N ASN A 103 -10.60 -5.13 -16.30
CA ASN A 103 -11.74 -4.24 -16.08
C ASN A 103 -12.84 -4.89 -15.21
N THR A 104 -12.43 -5.47 -14.07
CA THR A 104 -13.34 -6.23 -13.19
C THR A 104 -14.41 -5.34 -12.55
N GLU A 105 -15.43 -5.95 -11.94
CA GLU A 105 -16.49 -5.19 -11.25
C GLU A 105 -15.94 -4.36 -10.10
N GLU A 106 -14.98 -4.88 -9.34
CA GLU A 106 -14.33 -4.19 -8.23
C GLU A 106 -13.52 -2.98 -8.74
N TYR A 107 -12.79 -3.15 -9.86
CA TYR A 107 -12.09 -2.03 -10.48
C TYR A 107 -13.05 -0.92 -10.91
N GLN A 108 -14.20 -1.27 -11.50
CA GLN A 108 -15.22 -0.28 -11.89
C GLN A 108 -15.82 0.43 -10.67
N GLN A 109 -16.04 -0.28 -9.56
CA GLN A 109 -16.50 0.33 -8.31
C GLN A 109 -15.47 1.32 -7.75
N ILE A 110 -14.19 0.96 -7.72
CA ILE A 110 -13.11 1.87 -7.31
C ILE A 110 -13.09 3.11 -8.22
N VAL A 111 -13.15 2.92 -9.55
CA VAL A 111 -13.22 4.04 -10.52
C VAL A 111 -14.40 4.96 -10.25
N ASN A 112 -15.57 4.41 -9.92
CA ASN A 112 -16.76 5.19 -9.61
C ASN A 112 -16.60 6.01 -8.33
N ILE A 113 -16.03 5.44 -7.26
CA ILE A 113 -15.77 6.15 -6.00
C ILE A 113 -14.79 7.31 -6.23
N LEU A 114 -13.77 7.09 -7.06
CA LEU A 114 -12.68 8.05 -7.30
C LEU A 114 -12.92 8.98 -8.50
N ASN A 115 -14.06 8.90 -9.18
CA ASN A 115 -14.32 9.51 -10.49
C ASN A 115 -13.83 10.97 -10.66
N ASP A 116 -14.01 11.79 -9.63
CA ASP A 116 -13.69 13.22 -9.66
C ASP A 116 -12.18 13.51 -9.60
N TYR A 117 -11.37 12.50 -9.26
CA TYR A 117 -9.91 12.55 -9.12
C TYR A 117 -9.17 11.92 -10.30
N LEU A 118 -9.89 11.19 -11.16
CA LEU A 118 -9.28 10.40 -12.23
C LEU A 118 -9.14 11.15 -13.55
N TYR A 119 -8.01 10.90 -14.21
CA TYR A 119 -7.82 11.24 -15.61
C TYR A 119 -8.72 10.38 -16.51
N GLU A 120 -8.96 10.90 -17.70
CA GLU A 120 -9.61 10.18 -18.79
C GLU A 120 -8.56 9.53 -19.69
N ASP A 121 -8.86 8.34 -20.19
CA ASP A 121 -8.10 7.73 -21.26
C ASP A 121 -8.45 8.35 -22.63
N LYS A 122 -7.80 7.84 -23.68
CA LYS A 122 -8.01 8.31 -25.07
C LYS A 122 -9.45 8.16 -25.59
N ASP A 123 -10.25 7.32 -24.94
CA ASP A 123 -11.64 7.04 -25.29
C ASP A 123 -12.61 7.78 -24.35
N ASN A 124 -12.08 8.71 -23.53
CA ASN A 124 -12.77 9.50 -22.49
C ASN A 124 -13.32 8.68 -21.32
N ASN A 125 -12.76 7.49 -21.05
CA ASN A 125 -13.14 6.69 -19.89
C ASN A 125 -12.25 7.04 -18.69
N LYS A 126 -12.85 7.14 -17.51
CA LYS A 126 -12.14 7.39 -16.26
C LYS A 126 -11.22 6.21 -15.93
N ARG A 127 -9.97 6.51 -15.62
CA ARG A 127 -8.93 5.51 -15.45
C ARG A 127 -7.95 5.85 -14.34
N ILE A 128 -7.62 4.85 -13.53
CA ILE A 128 -6.57 4.93 -12.52
C ILE A 128 -5.22 4.67 -13.20
N TYR A 129 -4.50 5.75 -13.46
CA TYR A 129 -3.08 5.73 -13.78
C TYR A 129 -2.29 5.63 -12.47
N VAL A 130 -1.07 5.07 -12.48
CA VAL A 130 -0.30 4.84 -11.24
C VAL A 130 1.11 5.42 -11.32
N PRO A 131 1.74 5.81 -10.19
CA PRO A 131 1.24 5.74 -8.82
C PRO A 131 0.08 6.71 -8.55
N ASP A 132 -0.87 6.31 -7.70
CA ASP A 132 -2.03 7.11 -7.34
C ASP A 132 -2.34 6.95 -5.85
N ILE A 133 -2.29 8.03 -5.08
CA ILE A 133 -2.32 8.01 -3.61
C ILE A 133 -3.48 8.86 -3.11
N TYR A 134 -4.27 8.31 -2.21
CA TYR A 134 -5.39 9.00 -1.57
C TYR A 134 -5.19 9.05 -0.06
N PHE A 135 -5.61 10.17 0.51
CA PHE A 135 -5.56 10.46 1.92
C PHE A 135 -6.98 10.67 2.43
N LEU A 136 -7.45 9.80 3.32
CA LEU A 136 -8.85 9.70 3.71
C LEU A 136 -9.04 9.91 5.21
N ASN A 137 -10.20 10.44 5.58
CA ASN A 137 -10.72 10.40 6.94
C ASN A 137 -12.20 10.03 6.89
N GLU A 138 -12.58 8.89 7.44
CA GLU A 138 -13.95 8.35 7.44
C GLU A 138 -14.55 8.30 6.03
N GLY A 139 -13.80 7.75 5.07
CA GLY A 139 -14.17 7.67 3.65
C GLY A 139 -14.11 9.00 2.88
N LYS A 140 -13.90 10.13 3.56
CA LYS A 140 -13.75 11.43 2.91
C LYS A 140 -12.31 11.62 2.44
N ILE A 141 -12.13 11.79 1.13
CA ILE A 141 -10.84 12.15 0.53
C ILE A 141 -10.48 13.59 0.94
N LEU A 142 -9.42 13.72 1.75
CA LEU A 142 -8.84 14.99 2.21
C LEU A 142 -7.68 15.45 1.31
N GLY A 143 -7.11 14.51 0.54
CA GLY A 143 -5.93 14.75 -0.27
C GLY A 143 -5.71 13.63 -1.30
N HIS A 144 -5.02 13.98 -2.38
CA HIS A 144 -4.77 13.10 -3.51
C HIS A 144 -3.46 13.50 -4.20
N ASP A 145 -2.69 12.51 -4.65
CA ASP A 145 -1.47 12.72 -5.44
C ASP A 145 -1.33 11.66 -6.54
N ASN A 146 -1.37 12.11 -7.79
CA ASN A 146 -1.12 11.31 -8.99
C ASN A 146 -0.21 12.03 -10.00
N ASP A 147 0.61 12.99 -9.55
CA ASP A 147 1.41 13.85 -10.44
C ASP A 147 2.37 13.05 -11.35
N LEU A 148 2.83 11.88 -10.88
CA LEU A 148 3.73 11.01 -11.63
C LEU A 148 3.01 10.00 -12.53
N SER A 149 1.68 9.88 -12.42
CA SER A 149 0.95 8.70 -12.90
C SER A 149 0.87 8.58 -14.42
N ILE A 150 0.95 9.71 -15.12
CA ILE A 150 0.88 9.81 -16.59
C ILE A 150 2.25 10.07 -17.22
N LEU A 151 3.31 10.14 -16.41
CA LEU A 151 4.65 10.40 -16.92
C LEU A 151 5.19 9.17 -17.65
N SER A 152 5.99 9.46 -18.67
CA SER A 152 6.73 8.46 -19.44
C SER A 152 8.19 8.89 -19.54
N GLY A 153 9.08 7.94 -19.82
CA GLY A 153 10.52 8.20 -19.93
C GLY A 153 11.30 7.73 -18.71
N ASN A 154 12.47 8.34 -18.51
CA ASN A 154 13.44 7.94 -17.50
C ASN A 154 13.10 8.58 -16.14
N VAL A 155 12.88 7.74 -15.13
CA VAL A 155 12.56 8.17 -13.76
C VAL A 155 13.73 8.94 -13.13
N GLU A 156 14.97 8.48 -13.32
CA GLU A 156 16.15 9.09 -12.69
C GLU A 156 16.44 10.50 -13.23
N GLU A 157 16.10 10.76 -14.50
CA GLU A 157 16.23 12.10 -15.09
C GLU A 157 15.17 13.07 -14.57
N TYR A 158 13.97 12.57 -14.28
CA TYR A 158 12.86 13.40 -13.81
C TYR A 158 12.91 13.63 -12.29
N ILE A 159 13.15 12.58 -11.51
CA ILE A 159 13.19 12.61 -10.05
C ILE A 159 14.60 12.98 -9.61
N THR A 160 14.91 14.25 -9.82
CA THR A 160 16.09 14.89 -9.24
C THR A 160 15.90 15.09 -7.73
N LYS A 161 16.97 15.40 -7.00
CA LYS A 161 16.90 15.72 -5.56
C LYS A 161 15.93 16.86 -5.24
N GLU A 162 15.84 17.86 -6.13
CA GLU A 162 14.92 18.98 -5.97
C GLU A 162 13.47 18.53 -6.15
N LYS A 163 13.20 17.76 -7.21
CA LYS A 163 11.87 17.19 -7.45
C LYS A 163 11.43 16.27 -6.33
N GLU A 164 12.32 15.41 -5.85
CA GLU A 164 12.09 14.51 -4.73
C GLU A 164 11.70 15.29 -3.46
N LYS A 165 12.40 16.39 -3.18
CA LYS A 165 12.08 17.28 -2.06
C LYS A 165 10.70 17.91 -2.21
N GLU A 166 10.35 18.40 -3.40
CA GLU A 166 9.01 18.96 -3.67
C GLU A 166 7.89 17.92 -3.45
N ILE A 167 8.09 16.69 -3.92
CA ILE A 167 7.15 15.58 -3.71
C ILE A 167 7.02 15.31 -2.20
N LYS A 168 8.14 15.21 -1.46
CA LYS A 168 8.11 15.02 -0.01
C LYS A 168 7.36 16.12 0.71
N GLU A 169 7.58 17.39 0.35
CA GLU A 169 6.86 18.52 0.93
C GLU A 169 5.35 18.46 0.65
N LYS A 170 4.96 18.07 -0.56
CA LYS A 170 3.54 17.83 -0.90
C LYS A 170 2.94 16.72 -0.03
N LEU A 171 3.59 15.57 0.06
CA LEU A 171 3.14 14.42 0.85
C LEU A 171 3.02 14.79 2.33
N LEU A 172 4.00 15.50 2.89
CA LEU A 172 3.97 15.98 4.28
C LEU A 172 2.74 16.85 4.56
N ASN A 173 2.38 17.75 3.64
CA ASN A 173 1.18 18.58 3.78
C ASN A 173 -0.12 17.77 3.70
N LEU A 174 -0.18 16.75 2.84
CA LEU A 174 -1.35 15.87 2.74
C LEU A 174 -1.50 15.00 4.00
N ILE A 175 -0.40 14.43 4.50
CA ILE A 175 -0.36 13.70 5.77
C ILE A 175 -0.81 14.60 6.93
N ALA A 176 -0.27 15.82 7.03
CA ALA A 176 -0.66 16.75 8.07
C ALA A 176 -2.17 17.02 8.05
N LYS A 177 -2.79 17.24 6.89
CA LYS A 177 -4.25 17.43 6.78
C LYS A 177 -5.05 16.20 7.23
N THR A 178 -4.50 15.01 7.03
CA THR A 178 -5.16 13.73 7.30
C THR A 178 -5.14 13.38 8.77
N PHE A 179 -3.99 13.59 9.42
CA PHE A 179 -3.76 13.22 10.81
C PHE A 179 -3.80 14.42 11.77
N SER A 180 -4.14 15.63 11.31
CA SER A 180 -4.31 16.82 12.18
C SER A 180 -5.62 16.82 12.98
N GLY A 181 -6.44 15.78 12.84
CA GLY A 181 -7.68 15.58 13.58
C GLY A 181 -7.59 14.47 14.64
N GLU A 182 -6.53 14.43 15.45
CA GLU A 182 -6.49 13.84 16.81
C GLU A 182 -5.08 14.01 17.43
N CYS A 183 -4.81 15.20 17.96
CA CYS A 183 -3.92 15.38 19.10
C CYS A 183 -4.67 16.24 20.12
N ILE A 184 -5.70 15.64 20.71
CA ILE A 184 -6.20 16.04 22.02
C ILE A 184 -5.49 15.06 22.95
N ASP A 185 -4.60 15.57 23.80
CA ASP A 185 -3.67 14.85 24.68
C ASP A 185 -2.37 14.35 24.00
N CYS A 186 -1.46 15.29 23.75
CA CYS A 186 -0.04 15.01 23.91
C CYS A 186 0.48 15.83 25.09
N GLU A 187 0.00 15.51 26.28
CA GLU A 187 0.75 15.72 27.52
C GLU A 187 1.45 14.42 27.86
N ASP A 188 2.79 14.45 27.90
CA ASP A 188 3.62 13.90 28.98
C ASP A 188 5.08 14.38 28.81
#